data_AF-B7RNM9-F1
#
_entry.id   AF-B7RNM9-F1
#
_cell.length_a   1.000
_cell.length_b   1.000
_cell.length_c   1.000
_cell.angle_alpha   90.00
_cell.angle_beta   90.00
_cell.angle_gamma   90.00
#
_symmetry.space_group_name_H-M   'P 1'
#
loop_
_entity.id
_entity.type
_entity.pdbx_description
1 polymer ?
#
loop_
_entity_poly.entity_id
_entity_poly.type
_entity_poly.pdbx_seq_one_letter_code
_entity_poly.pdbx_strand_id
1 'polypeptide(L)' 'MATAAAVVSAKTASNRSAEESAMLAGLGQAIDWVAAMRARVVELAADADLDFRADENWPDLPDGARDVVAMF' A
#
# COMPACT_ATOMS: atom_id res chain seq x y z
N MET A 1 17.51 -11.72 0.13
CA MET A 1 16.18 -11.87 0.73
C MET A 1 15.20 -12.22 -0.38
N ALA A 2 14.83 -13.50 -0.55
CA ALA A 2 13.57 -13.80 -1.21
C ALA A 2 12.49 -13.22 -0.28
N THR A 3 11.89 -12.09 -0.66
CA THR A 3 10.96 -11.36 0.18
C THR A 3 9.85 -12.30 0.64
N ALA A 4 9.45 -12.25 1.92
CA ALA A 4 8.43 -13.12 2.48
C ALA A 4 7.15 -13.18 1.60
N ALA A 5 6.80 -12.06 0.96
CA ALA A 5 5.73 -11.98 -0.03
C ALA A 5 5.86 -12.97 -1.20
N ALA A 6 7.06 -13.25 -1.72
CA ALA A 6 7.30 -14.21 -2.79
C ALA A 6 7.16 -15.67 -2.33
N VAL A 7 7.53 -15.96 -1.08
CA VAL A 7 7.35 -17.30 -0.47
C VAL A 7 5.87 -17.56 -0.17
N VAL A 8 5.14 -16.53 0.27
CA VAL A 8 3.71 -16.61 0.60
C VAL A 8 2.82 -16.63 -0.64
N SER A 9 3.16 -15.89 -1.69
CA SER A 9 2.39 -15.89 -2.94
C SER A 9 2.48 -17.24 -3.68
N ALA A 10 3.57 -17.99 -3.50
CA ALA A 10 3.75 -19.34 -4.02
C ALA A 10 2.88 -20.41 -3.32
N LYS A 11 2.28 -20.09 -2.17
CA LYS A 11 1.32 -20.98 -1.49
C LYS A 11 -0.09 -20.78 -2.04
N THR A 12 -0.83 -21.88 -2.16
CA THR A 12 -2.30 -21.83 -2.35
C THR A 12 -2.96 -21.14 -1.16
N ALA A 13 -4.09 -20.45 -1.38
CA ALA A 13 -4.76 -19.68 -0.33
C ALA A 13 -5.05 -20.52 0.93
N SER A 14 -5.44 -21.79 0.75
CA SER A 14 -5.73 -22.74 1.84
C SER A 14 -4.51 -23.15 2.68
N ASN A 15 -3.29 -22.90 2.20
CA ASN A 15 -2.03 -23.24 2.87
C ASN A 15 -1.35 -22.02 3.51
N ARG A 16 -1.98 -20.84 3.48
CA ARG A 16 -1.45 -19.63 4.11
C ARG A 16 -1.86 -19.57 5.57
N SER A 17 -0.96 -19.14 6.44
CA SER A 17 -1.31 -18.78 7.81
C SER A 17 -2.18 -17.50 7.84
N ALA A 18 -2.79 -17.22 8.99
CA ALA A 18 -3.52 -15.97 9.19
C ALA A 18 -2.62 -14.74 9.03
N GLU A 19 -1.39 -14.81 9.56
CA GLU A 19 -0.38 -13.75 9.42
C GLU A 19 0.04 -13.54 7.96
N GLU A 20 0.23 -14.62 7.21
CA GLU A 20 0.57 -14.57 5.78
C GLU A 20 -0.55 -13.94 4.94
N SER A 21 -1.80 -14.20 5.31
CA SER A 21 -2.97 -13.61 4.65
C SER A 21 -3.11 -12.12 4.98
N ALA A 22 -2.87 -11.74 6.25
CA ALA A 22 -2.87 -10.35 6.68
C ALA A 22 -1.76 -9.53 5.99
N MET A 23 -0.55 -10.10 5.88
CA MET A 23 0.57 -9.48 5.15
C MET A 23 0.22 -9.23 3.68
N LEU A 24 -0.39 -10.21 2.99
CA LEU A 24 -0.82 -10.03 1.60
C LEU A 24 -1.92 -8.98 1.44
N ALA A 25 -2.89 -8.95 2.36
CA ALA A 25 -3.94 -7.94 2.35
C ALA A 25 -3.36 -6.53 2.55
N GLY A 26 -2.46 -6.36 3.51
CA GLY A 26 -1.75 -5.10 3.74
C GLY A 26 -0.91 -4.67 2.54
N LEU A 27 -0.24 -5.61 1.87
CA LEU A 27 0.52 -5.33 0.65
C LEU A 27 -0.38 -4.89 -0.50
N GLY A 28 -1.56 -5.50 -0.64
CA GLY A 28 -2.59 -5.06 -1.59
C GLY A 28 -3.01 -3.62 -1.33
N GLN A 29 -3.34 -3.29 -0.07
CA GLN A 29 -3.67 -1.92 0.32
C GLN A 29 -2.55 -0.92 0.05
N ALA A 30 -1.28 -1.31 0.24
CA ALA A 30 -0.13 -0.45 -0.07
C ALA A 30 -0.02 -0.16 -1.57
N ILE A 31 -0.23 -1.17 -2.42
CA ILE A 31 -0.22 -1.02 -3.89
C ILE A 31 -1.37 -0.12 -4.36
N ASP A 32 -2.57 -0.34 -3.83
CA ASP A 32 -3.75 0.46 -4.16
C ASP A 32 -3.58 1.93 -3.73
N TRP A 33 -2.99 2.16 -2.55
CA TRP A 33 -2.68 3.51 -2.07
C TRP A 33 -1.68 4.22 -2.98
N VAL A 34 -0.61 3.55 -3.42
CA VAL A 34 0.35 4.11 -4.39
C VAL A 34 -0.33 4.43 -5.72
N ALA A 35 -1.24 3.58 -6.19
CA ALA A 35 -2.01 3.85 -7.40
C ALA A 35 -2.88 5.11 -7.24
N ALA A 36 -3.55 5.27 -6.10
CA ALA A 36 -4.34 6.45 -5.77
C ALA A 36 -3.48 7.73 -5.70
N MET A 37 -2.30 7.67 -5.07
CA MET A 37 -1.35 8.78 -5.06
C MET A 37 -0.96 9.19 -6.48
N ARG A 38 -0.63 8.23 -7.36
CA ARG A 38 -0.24 8.53 -8.75
C ARG A 38 -1.37 9.15 -9.55
N ALA A 39 -2.62 8.74 -9.32
CA ALA A 39 -3.78 9.37 -9.94
C ALA A 39 -3.96 10.81 -9.46
N ARG A 40 -3.81 11.06 -8.15
CA ARG A 40 -3.96 12.39 -7.54
C ARG A 40 -2.93 13.41 -8.05
N VAL A 41 -1.74 12.97 -8.47
CA VAL A 41 -0.70 13.86 -9.05
C VAL A 41 -1.24 14.67 -10.23
N VAL A 42 -2.10 14.10 -11.08
CA VAL A 42 -2.64 14.82 -12.25
C VAL A 42 -3.50 16.00 -11.82
N GLU A 43 -4.30 15.81 -10.76
CA GLU A 43 -5.16 16.85 -10.20
C GLU A 43 -4.32 17.93 -9.49
N LEU A 44 -3.33 17.53 -8.68
CA LEU A 44 -2.41 18.45 -8.01
C LEU A 44 -1.54 19.25 -8.98
N ALA A 45 -1.18 18.67 -10.14
CA ALA A 45 -0.42 19.38 -11.15
C ALA A 45 -1.28 20.36 -11.97
N ALA A 46 -2.60 20.16 -12.02
CA ALA A 46 -3.54 21.01 -12.75
C ALA A 46 -3.99 22.23 -11.94
N ASP A 47 -3.85 22.19 -10.62
CA ASP A 47 -4.30 23.24 -9.71
C ASP A 47 -3.11 23.84 -8.95
N ALA A 48 -2.79 25.11 -9.24
CA ALA A 48 -1.67 25.82 -8.63
C ALA A 48 -1.94 26.25 -7.17
N ASP A 49 -3.20 26.20 -6.71
CA ASP A 49 -3.59 26.54 -5.34
C ASP A 49 -3.44 25.34 -4.39
N LEU A 50 -3.29 24.11 -4.92
CA LEU A 50 -3.06 22.91 -4.11
C LEU A 50 -1.56 22.72 -3.80
N ASP A 51 -1.19 22.86 -2.53
CA ASP A 51 0.18 22.56 -2.10
C ASP A 51 0.44 21.06 -2.06
N PHE A 52 1.16 20.54 -3.06
CA PHE A 52 1.57 19.14 -3.12
C PHE A 52 2.48 18.69 -1.96
N ARG A 53 3.00 19.63 -1.15
CA ARG A 53 3.77 19.33 0.06
C ARG A 53 2.91 19.14 1.30
N ALA A 54 1.63 19.51 1.23
CA ALA A 54 0.70 19.34 2.33
C ALA A 54 0.13 17.91 2.29
N ASP A 55 0.27 17.16 3.38
CA ASP A 55 -0.19 15.77 3.46
C ASP A 55 -1.71 15.63 3.25
N GLU A 56 -2.49 16.65 3.63
CA GLU A 56 -3.95 16.71 3.43
C GLU A 56 -4.38 16.63 1.95
N ASN A 57 -3.47 16.93 1.03
CA ASN A 57 -3.73 16.85 -0.41
C ASN A 57 -3.53 15.45 -1.00
N TRP A 58 -3.03 14.51 -0.20
CA TRP A 58 -2.78 13.13 -0.56
C TRP A 58 -3.81 12.18 0.07
N PRO A 59 -4.06 11.01 -0.53
CA PRO A 59 -4.87 9.98 0.10
C PRO A 59 -4.27 9.52 1.43
N ASP A 60 -5.11 9.28 2.42
CA ASP A 60 -4.68 8.74 3.72
C ASP A 60 -4.00 7.38 3.55
N LEU A 61 -2.93 7.16 4.34
CA LEU A 61 -2.23 5.88 4.39
C LEU A 61 -3.14 4.82 5.06
N PRO A 62 -3.52 3.73 4.36
CA PRO A 62 -4.32 2.66 4.95
C PRO A 62 -3.60 1.95 6.09
N ASP A 63 -4.34 1.53 7.12
CA ASP A 63 -3.77 0.86 8.29
C ASP A 63 -3.01 -0.41 7.92
N GLY A 64 -3.55 -1.25 7.03
CA GLY A 64 -2.85 -2.47 6.60
C GLY A 64 -1.56 -2.19 5.81
N ALA A 65 -1.45 -1.06 5.12
CA ALA A 65 -0.20 -0.64 4.49
C ALA A 65 0.83 -0.18 5.54
N ARG A 66 0.38 0.52 6.58
CA ARG A 66 1.22 0.92 7.72
C ARG A 66 1.72 -0.30 8.50
N ASP A 67 0.85 -1.27 8.73
CA ASP A 67 1.16 -2.48 9.48
C ASP A 67 2.22 -3.35 8.79
N VAL A 68 2.24 -3.38 7.45
CA VAL A 68 3.29 -4.08 6.68
C VAL A 68 4.67 -3.49 6.94
N VAL A 69 4.80 -2.18 7.14
CA VAL A 69 6.10 -1.56 7.47
C VAL A 69 6.57 -1.97 8.86
N ALA A 70 5.65 -2.09 9.82
CA ALA A 70 5.97 -2.52 11.18
C ALA A 70 6.40 -4.00 11.28
N MET A 71 6.22 -4.79 10.21
CA MET A 71 6.65 -6.19 10.13
C MET A 71 8.14 -6.38 9.75
N PHE A 72 8.87 -5.31 9.41
CA PHE A 72 10.29 -5.32 9.03
C PHE A 72 11.14 -4.46 9.94
#